data_AF-A0A7S0JCH3-F1
#
_entry.id   AF-A0A7S0JCH3-F1
#
_cell.length_a   1.000
_cell.length_b   1.000
_cell.length_c   1.000
_cell.angle_alpha   90.00
_cell.angle_beta   90.00
_cell.angle_gamma   90.00
#
_symmetry.space_group_name_H-M   'P 1'
#
loop_
_entity.id
_entity.type
_entity.pdbx_description
1 polymer ?
#
loop_
_entity_poly.entity_id
_entity_poly.type
_entity_poly.pdbx_seq_one_letter_code
_entity_poly.pdbx_strand_id
1 'polypeptide(L)'
;ETVVANARFFGGDLSKVPRKALTVGVGTVLDAAEVLVIITGTHKAYALAKCIEEGVNHMFTVSAIQMHPKAVVVCDEDATLELRVRTAKYFKSLPHREELLGLPLPEEWAPGAESSKRKRE
;
A
#
# COMPACT_ATOMS: atom_id res chain seq x y z
N GLU A 1 -12.15 12.67 -9.92
CA GLU A 1 -12.05 12.03 -8.57
C GLU A 1 -11.10 12.76 -7.64
N THR A 2 -9.85 13.02 -8.03
CA THR A 2 -8.83 13.63 -7.15
C THR A 2 -9.21 15.01 -6.60
N VAL A 3 -9.84 15.85 -7.43
CA VAL A 3 -10.35 17.18 -7.02
C VAL A 3 -11.45 17.03 -5.95
N VAL A 4 -12.37 16.09 -6.14
CA VAL A 4 -13.47 15.81 -5.19
C VAL A 4 -12.92 15.26 -3.88
N ALA A 5 -11.97 14.32 -3.94
CA ALA A 5 -11.33 13.75 -2.75
C ALA A 5 -10.58 14.82 -1.93
N ASN A 6 -9.97 15.80 -2.60
CA ASN A 6 -9.24 16.87 -1.94
C ASN A 6 -10.12 18.02 -1.44
N ALA A 7 -11.37 18.15 -1.91
CA ALA A 7 -12.29 19.24 -1.52
C ALA A 7 -12.51 19.31 0.00
N ARG A 8 -12.39 18.19 0.73
CA ARG A 8 -12.42 18.15 2.20
C ARG A 8 -11.41 19.09 2.86
N PHE A 9 -10.27 19.35 2.21
CA PHE A 9 -9.24 20.26 2.70
C PHE A 9 -9.50 21.73 2.33
N PHE A 10 -10.51 22.01 1.51
CA PHE A 10 -10.89 23.34 1.04
C PHE A 10 -12.30 23.74 1.50
N GLY A 11 -12.74 23.22 2.66
CA GLY A 11 -14.06 23.49 3.22
C GLY A 11 -15.22 22.91 2.40
N GLY A 12 -14.97 21.87 1.61
CA GLY A 12 -15.96 21.26 0.73
C GLY A 12 -16.17 22.01 -0.59
N ASP A 13 -15.46 23.11 -0.82
CA ASP A 13 -15.62 23.95 -2.01
C ASP A 13 -14.69 23.50 -3.14
N LEU A 14 -15.28 22.90 -4.18
CA LEU A 14 -14.59 22.41 -5.37
C LEU A 14 -13.90 23.53 -6.16
N SER A 15 -14.40 24.77 -6.09
CA SER A 15 -13.83 25.90 -6.84
C SER A 15 -12.45 26.32 -6.32
N LYS A 16 -12.16 26.02 -5.05
CA LYS A 16 -10.92 26.35 -4.36
C LYS A 16 -9.82 25.31 -4.53
N VAL A 17 -10.15 24.12 -5.03
CA VAL A 17 -9.17 23.05 -5.24
C VAL A 17 -8.35 23.34 -6.51
N PRO A 18 -7.00 23.40 -6.42
CA PRO A 18 -6.14 23.63 -7.58
C PRO A 18 -6.34 22.58 -8.68
N ARG A 19 -6.45 23.03 -9.94
CA ARG A 19 -6.67 22.14 -11.10
C ARG A 19 -5.39 21.56 -11.71
N LYS A 20 -4.22 22.09 -11.31
CA LYS A 20 -2.91 21.66 -11.80
C LYS A 20 -1.98 21.47 -10.61
N ALA A 21 -1.07 20.51 -10.73
CA ALA A 21 -0.05 20.22 -9.74
C ALA A 21 1.27 19.90 -10.45
N LEU A 22 2.39 20.21 -9.79
CA LEU A 22 3.69 19.68 -10.17
C LEU A 22 3.89 18.37 -9.42
N THR A 23 4.28 17.31 -10.13
CA THR A 23 4.50 15.97 -9.56
C THR A 23 5.79 15.41 -10.12
N VAL A 24 6.45 14.56 -9.34
CA VAL A 24 7.50 13.68 -9.87
C VAL A 24 6.89 12.67 -10.84
N GLY A 25 7.67 12.28 -11.85
CA GLY A 25 7.27 11.24 -12.78
C GLY A 25 7.40 9.85 -12.15
N VAL A 26 6.70 8.86 -12.74
CA VAL A 26 6.81 7.46 -12.31
C VAL A 26 8.27 6.97 -12.41
N GLY A 27 8.97 7.30 -13.50
CA GLY A 27 10.39 6.95 -13.66
C GLY A 27 11.26 7.47 -12.53
N THR A 28 11.07 8.73 -12.13
CA THR A 28 11.82 9.34 -11.01
C THR A 28 11.58 8.62 -9.68
N VAL A 29 10.37 8.10 -9.45
CA VAL A 29 10.09 7.28 -8.26
C VAL A 29 10.79 5.93 -8.35
N LEU A 30 10.84 5.33 -9.54
CA LEU A 30 11.51 4.05 -9.78
C LEU A 30 13.05 4.16 -9.82
N ASP A 31 13.61 5.36 -9.96
CA ASP A 31 15.05 5.60 -9.86
C ASP A 31 15.55 5.64 -8.40
N ALA A 32 14.65 5.56 -7.42
CA ALA A 32 15.02 5.52 -6.01
C ALA A 32 15.77 4.22 -5.64
N ALA A 33 16.57 4.26 -4.58
CA ALA A 33 17.26 3.05 -4.11
C ALA A 33 16.30 2.00 -3.51
N GLU A 34 15.21 2.46 -2.90
CA GLU A 34 14.16 1.65 -2.29
C GLU A 34 12.85 2.44 -2.33
N VAL A 35 11.74 1.74 -2.61
CA VAL A 35 10.40 2.35 -2.71
C VAL A 35 9.48 1.72 -1.66
N LEU A 36 8.92 2.55 -0.78
CA LEU A 36 7.92 2.15 0.21
C LEU A 36 6.56 2.77 -0.16
N VAL A 37 5.54 1.94 -0.35
CA VAL A 37 4.17 2.38 -0.62
C VAL A 37 3.29 2.01 0.56
N ILE A 38 2.55 2.99 1.08
CA ILE A 38 1.59 2.79 2.17
C ILE A 38 0.18 2.86 1.58
N ILE A 39 -0.63 1.82 1.81
CA ILE A 39 -1.99 1.71 1.28
C ILE A 39 -2.95 1.33 2.41
N THR A 40 -3.85 2.23 2.78
CA THR A 40 -4.76 2.04 3.91
C THR A 40 -6.22 2.29 3.55
N GLY A 41 -7.11 1.48 4.12
CA GLY A 41 -8.54 1.62 4.05
C GLY A 41 -9.19 0.98 2.82
N THR A 42 -10.47 0.64 2.96
CA THR A 42 -11.28 -0.09 1.98
C THR A 42 -11.33 0.56 0.60
N HIS A 43 -11.40 1.90 0.54
CA HIS A 43 -11.42 2.69 -0.69
C HIS A 43 -10.17 2.54 -1.57
N LYS A 44 -9.11 1.91 -1.06
CA LYS A 44 -7.88 1.60 -1.80
C LYS A 44 -7.71 0.13 -2.13
N ALA A 45 -8.61 -0.75 -1.67
CA ALA A 45 -8.45 -2.18 -1.83
C ALA A 45 -8.38 -2.61 -3.31
N TYR A 46 -9.22 -2.01 -4.14
CA TYR A 46 -9.20 -2.24 -5.59
C TYR A 46 -7.85 -1.85 -6.22
N ALA A 47 -7.27 -0.72 -5.80
CA ALA A 47 -5.97 -0.28 -6.32
C ALA A 47 -4.84 -1.22 -5.87
N LEU A 48 -4.89 -1.74 -4.64
CA LEU A 48 -3.94 -2.74 -4.15
C LEU A 48 -4.03 -4.04 -4.97
N ALA A 49 -5.25 -4.52 -5.24
CA ALA A 49 -5.46 -5.72 -6.06
C ALA A 49 -4.88 -5.56 -7.48
N LYS A 50 -5.12 -4.43 -8.13
CA LYS A 50 -4.51 -4.09 -9.43
C LYS A 50 -2.99 -4.01 -9.36
N CYS A 51 -2.45 -3.52 -8.24
CA CYS A 51 -1.02 -3.38 -8.04
C CYS A 51 -0.30 -4.71 -7.82
N ILE A 52 -0.93 -5.69 -7.19
CA ILE A 52 -0.27 -6.93 -6.75
C ILE A 52 -0.62 -8.13 -7.64
N GLU A 53 -1.85 -8.22 -8.12
CA GLU A 53 -2.34 -9.43 -8.80
C GLU A 53 -2.43 -9.30 -10.33
N GLU A 54 -2.40 -8.08 -10.85
CA GLU A 54 -2.49 -7.81 -12.29
C GLU A 54 -1.17 -7.30 -12.86
N GLY A 55 -1.07 -7.30 -14.19
CA GLY A 55 0.12 -6.81 -14.88
C GLY A 55 0.28 -5.30 -14.81
N VAL A 56 1.52 -4.84 -15.03
CA VAL A 56 1.88 -3.41 -15.08
C VAL A 56 1.01 -2.68 -16.10
N ASN A 57 0.33 -1.61 -15.65
CA ASN A 57 -0.61 -0.84 -16.45
C ASN A 57 -0.57 0.66 -16.10
N HIS A 58 -0.57 1.53 -17.11
CA HIS A 58 -0.54 2.99 -16.93
C HIS A 58 -1.84 3.57 -16.34
N MET A 59 -2.96 2.85 -16.38
CA MET A 59 -4.19 3.23 -15.67
C MET A 59 -4.06 3.07 -14.15
N PHE A 60 -3.17 2.17 -13.69
CA PHE A 60 -2.84 1.94 -12.29
C PHE A 60 -1.34 2.11 -12.11
N THR A 61 -0.86 3.36 -12.14
CA THR A 61 0.59 3.67 -12.15
C THR A 61 1.37 3.06 -10.98
N VAL A 62 0.72 2.79 -9.85
CA VAL A 62 1.32 2.08 -8.71
C VAL A 62 1.80 0.67 -9.07
N SER A 63 1.20 0.01 -10.06
CA SER A 63 1.66 -1.30 -10.58
C SER A 63 3.09 -1.27 -11.11
N ALA A 64 3.62 -0.09 -11.45
CA ALA A 64 5.00 0.06 -11.90
C ALA A 64 6.03 -0.34 -10.83
N ILE A 65 5.66 -0.39 -9.54
CA ILE A 65 6.54 -0.86 -8.47
C ILE A 65 6.94 -2.34 -8.64
N GLN A 66 6.17 -3.14 -9.41
CA GLN A 66 6.54 -4.51 -9.75
C GLN A 66 7.86 -4.59 -10.53
N MET A 67 8.24 -3.51 -11.21
CA MET A 67 9.49 -3.41 -11.96
C MET A 67 10.67 -2.97 -11.10
N HIS A 68 10.42 -2.52 -9.87
CA HIS A 68 11.46 -1.98 -9.00
C HIS A 68 12.18 -3.12 -8.25
N PRO A 69 13.52 -3.16 -8.23
CA PRO A 69 14.26 -4.25 -7.59
C PRO A 69 14.09 -4.30 -6.07
N LYS A 70 13.69 -3.19 -5.44
CA LYS A 70 13.49 -3.07 -3.98
C LYS A 70 12.22 -2.29 -3.66
N ALA A 71 11.06 -2.92 -3.76
CA ALA A 71 9.78 -2.31 -3.41
C ALA A 71 9.14 -3.02 -2.21
N VAL A 72 8.54 -2.22 -1.33
CA VAL A 72 7.79 -2.70 -0.17
C VAL A 72 6.41 -2.04 -0.18
N VAL A 73 5.36 -2.83 0.04
CA VAL A 73 4.00 -2.34 0.23
C VAL A 73 3.57 -2.64 1.66
N VAL A 74 3.20 -1.60 2.40
CA VAL A 74 2.62 -1.70 3.74
C VAL A 74 1.14 -1.39 3.62
N CYS A 75 0.29 -2.29 4.11
CA CYS A 75 -1.15 -2.13 4.05
C CYS A 75 -1.84 -2.60 5.32
N ASP A 76 -3.01 -2.00 5.61
CA ASP A 76 -3.92 -2.48 6.64
C ASP A 76 -4.81 -3.60 6.11
N GLU A 77 -5.54 -4.27 7.00
CA GLU A 77 -6.41 -5.38 6.60
C GLU A 77 -7.54 -4.92 5.67
N ASP A 78 -8.07 -3.72 5.88
CA ASP A 78 -9.14 -3.12 5.07
C ASP A 78 -8.73 -2.91 3.61
N ALA A 79 -7.47 -2.58 3.34
CA ALA A 79 -6.95 -2.47 1.99
C ALA A 79 -6.80 -3.85 1.30
N THR A 80 -6.88 -4.97 2.02
CA THR A 80 -6.72 -6.31 1.44
C THR A 80 -8.03 -6.96 0.98
N LEU A 81 -9.17 -6.30 1.16
CA LEU A 81 -10.50 -6.90 0.91
C LEU A 81 -10.73 -7.39 -0.53
N GLU A 82 -10.06 -6.77 -1.51
CA GLU A 82 -10.16 -7.14 -2.94
C GLU A 82 -9.04 -8.08 -3.39
N LEU A 83 -8.12 -8.46 -2.50
CA LEU A 83 -7.10 -9.47 -2.79
C LEU A 83 -7.69 -10.88 -2.72
N ARG A 84 -7.16 -11.78 -3.54
CA ARG A 84 -7.45 -13.20 -3.39
C ARG A 84 -6.86 -13.67 -2.05
N VAL A 85 -7.62 -14.51 -1.35
CA VAL A 85 -7.19 -15.12 -0.07
C VAL A 85 -5.82 -15.79 -0.18
N ARG A 86 -5.53 -16.45 -1.30
CA ARG A 86 -4.22 -17.09 -1.54
C ARG A 86 -3.06 -16.08 -1.59
N THR A 87 -3.29 -14.89 -2.14
CA THR A 87 -2.30 -13.82 -2.26
C THR A 87 -2.00 -13.25 -0.89
N ALA A 88 -3.04 -12.90 -0.13
CA ALA A 88 -2.88 -12.41 1.23
C ALA A 88 -2.17 -13.44 2.13
N LYS A 89 -2.55 -14.72 2.05
CA LYS A 89 -1.88 -15.80 2.78
C LYS A 89 -0.42 -15.98 2.37
N TYR A 90 -0.11 -15.89 1.08
CA TYR A 90 1.26 -15.98 0.58
C TYR A 90 2.14 -14.90 1.24
N PHE A 91 1.76 -13.63 1.15
CA PHE A 91 2.56 -12.54 1.74
C PHE A 91 2.60 -12.58 3.27
N LYS A 92 1.52 -12.95 3.96
CA LYS A 92 1.52 -13.16 5.42
C LYS A 92 2.42 -14.32 5.86
N SER A 93 2.65 -15.31 4.98
CA SER A 93 3.51 -16.47 5.28
C SER A 93 5.00 -16.21 5.02
N LEU A 94 5.35 -15.12 4.33
CA LEU A 94 6.74 -14.77 4.09
C LEU A 94 7.37 -14.25 5.38
N PRO A 95 8.62 -14.63 5.68
CA PRO A 95 9.36 -14.04 6.78
C PRO A 95 9.46 -12.53 6.57
N HIS A 96 9.40 -11.79 7.66
CA HIS A 96 9.56 -10.35 7.59
C HIS A 96 10.96 -9.99 7.10
N ARG A 97 11.11 -8.85 6.42
CA ARG A 97 12.41 -8.43 5.89
C ARG A 97 13.44 -8.30 7.01
N GLU A 98 13.01 -7.83 8.17
CA GLU A 98 13.80 -7.73 9.38
C GLU A 98 14.30 -9.10 9.82
N GLU A 99 13.47 -10.14 9.75
CA GLU A 99 13.84 -11.52 10.06
C GLU A 99 14.87 -12.06 9.07
N LEU A 100 14.70 -11.77 7.77
CA LEU A 100 15.69 -12.10 6.73
C LEU A 100 17.04 -11.38 6.93
N LEU A 101 17.01 -10.20 7.57
CA LEU A 101 18.19 -9.40 7.89
C LEU A 101 18.76 -9.68 9.29
N GLY A 102 18.16 -10.60 10.06
CA GLY A 102 18.56 -10.92 11.43
C GLY A 102 18.31 -9.78 12.44
N LEU A 103 17.41 -8.85 12.11
CA LEU A 103 17.01 -7.74 12.97
C LEU A 103 15.86 -8.17 13.90
N PRO A 104 15.86 -7.71 15.16
CA PRO A 104 14.79 -8.04 16.10
C PRO A 104 13.47 -7.43 15.62
N LEU A 105 12.43 -8.26 15.54
CA LEU A 105 11.08 -7.82 15.24
C LEU A 105 10.48 -7.07 16.45
N PRO A 106 9.71 -5.98 16.21
CA PRO A 106 8.82 -5.45 17.23
C PRO A 106 7.91 -6.55 17.78
N GLU A 107 7.70 -6.58 19.10
CA GLU A 107 6.93 -7.63 19.80
C GLU A 107 5.51 -7.80 19.24
N GLU A 108 4.94 -6.70 18.74
CA GLU A 108 3.64 -6.63 18.09
C GLU A 108 3.56 -7.36 16.74
N TRP A 109 4.69 -7.64 16.10
CA TRP A 109 4.79 -8.32 14.79
C TRP A 109 5.36 -9.74 14.94
N ALA A 110 5.64 -10.18 16.17
CA ALA A 110 6.10 -11.53 16.43
C ALA A 110 5.00 -12.57 16.09
N PRO A 111 5.36 -13.75 15.55
CA PRO A 111 4.41 -14.83 15.30
C PRO A 111 3.60 -15.16 16.57
N GLY A 112 2.27 -14.97 16.50
CA GLY A 112 1.35 -15.20 17.62
C GLY A 112 0.76 -13.95 18.29
N ALA A 113 1.20 -12.73 17.92
CA ALA A 113 0.67 -11.48 18.47
C ALA A 113 -0.86 -11.28 18.22
N GLU A 114 -1.39 -11.79 17.09
CA GLU A 114 -2.82 -11.72 16.74
C GLU A 114 -3.73 -12.56 17.66
N SER A 115 -3.22 -13.65 18.25
CA SER A 115 -3.97 -14.53 19.16
C SER A 115 -4.27 -13.86 20.51
N SER A 116 -3.41 -12.92 20.93
CA SER A 116 -3.53 -12.23 22.21
C SER A 116 -4.58 -11.10 22.19
N LYS A 117 -4.83 -10.49 21.02
CA LYS A 117 -5.81 -9.40 20.87
C LYS A 117 -7.26 -9.91 20.83
N ARG A 118 -7.54 -11.09 20.24
CA ARG A 118 -8.90 -11.68 20.20
C ARG A 118 -9.42 -12.22 21.54
N LYS A 119 -8.57 -12.33 22.57
CA LYS A 119 -8.98 -12.76 23.91
C LYS A 119 -9.34 -11.60 24.85
N ARG A 120 -9.30 -10.35 24.36
CA ARG A 120 -9.55 -9.13 25.15
C ARG A 120 -10.80 -8.33 24.73
N GLU A 121 -11.65 -8.88 23.86
CA GLU A 121 -12.99 -8.38 23.56
C GLU A 121 -14.06 -9.36 24.03
#